data_AF-A0A432I9J1-F1
#
_entry.id   AF-A0A432I9J1-F1
#
_cell.length_a   1.000
_cell.length_b   1.000
_cell.length_c   1.000
_cell.angle_alpha   90.00
_cell.angle_beta   90.00
_cell.angle_gamma   90.00
#
_symmetry.space_group_name_H-M   'P 1'
#
loop_
_entity.id
_entity.type
_entity.pdbx_description
1 polymer ?
#
loop_
_entity_poly.entity_id
_entity_poly.type
_entity_poly.pdbx_seq_one_letter_code
_entity_poly.pdbx_strand_id
1 'polypeptide(L)'
;MNTDYIPAQNRYDKMIYRRSGNSGVLLPAISLGLWHNFGFVDVFANFRKTIRTAFDHGITHFDLANNYGPPYGSAEVNFGKILKLDLMRFRDELFISSKAGYDMWPGPYGNFGSRKYLIASCDQSLKRMGLDYVDVF
;
A
#
# COMPACT_ATOMS: atom_id res chain seq x y z
N MET A 1 -7.87 1.61 26.33
CA MET A 1 -7.46 0.24 25.96
C MET A 1 -7.34 0.20 24.45
N ASN A 2 -6.14 -0.02 23.92
CA ASN A 2 -5.94 -0.17 22.48
C ASN A 2 -6.40 -1.60 22.15
N THR A 3 -7.56 -1.75 21.53
CA THR A 3 -8.03 -3.05 21.08
C THR A 3 -7.27 -3.41 19.80
N ASP A 4 -6.53 -4.51 19.84
CA ASP A 4 -5.88 -5.07 18.66
C ASP A 4 -6.94 -5.31 17.58
N TYR A 5 -6.62 -4.95 16.34
CA TYR A 5 -7.47 -5.27 15.20
C TYR A 5 -7.48 -6.78 14.96
N ILE A 6 -8.67 -7.37 14.92
CA ILE A 6 -8.89 -8.76 14.55
C ILE A 6 -9.65 -8.74 13.22
N PRO A 7 -9.05 -9.20 12.12
CA PRO A 7 -9.73 -9.27 10.84
C PRO A 7 -10.92 -10.24 10.88
N ALA A 8 -11.93 -9.98 10.05
CA ALA A 8 -13.05 -10.89 9.89
C ALA A 8 -12.56 -12.30 9.54
N GLN A 9 -13.03 -13.32 10.29
CA GLN A 9 -12.60 -14.71 10.09
C GLN A 9 -13.03 -15.27 8.72
N ASN A 10 -14.13 -14.75 8.18
CA ASN A 10 -14.72 -15.12 6.89
C ASN A 10 -14.27 -14.24 5.73
N ARG A 11 -13.20 -13.44 5.88
CA ARG A 11 -12.74 -12.49 4.85
C ARG A 11 -12.41 -13.12 3.49
N TYR A 12 -12.08 -14.41 3.48
CA TYR A 12 -11.74 -15.15 2.27
C TYR A 12 -12.93 -15.81 1.57
N ASP A 13 -14.11 -15.88 2.20
CA ASP A 13 -15.22 -16.72 1.73
C ASP A 13 -15.91 -16.17 0.48
N LYS A 14 -15.91 -14.84 0.31
CA LYS A 14 -16.68 -14.15 -0.73
C LYS A 14 -15.83 -13.48 -1.82
N MET A 15 -14.60 -13.08 -1.51
CA MET A 15 -13.75 -12.43 -2.49
C MET A 15 -13.32 -13.42 -3.57
N ILE A 16 -13.45 -13.03 -4.83
CA ILE A 16 -12.96 -13.81 -5.95
C ILE A 16 -11.49 -13.46 -6.15
N TYR A 17 -10.59 -14.45 -6.12
CA TYR A 17 -9.19 -14.25 -6.42
C TYR A 17 -8.88 -14.70 -7.85
N ARG A 18 -8.27 -13.84 -8.66
CA ARG A 18 -7.98 -14.05 -10.08
C ARG A 18 -6.49 -14.14 -10.32
N ARG A 19 -6.07 -15.07 -11.15
CA ARG A 19 -4.66 -15.24 -11.53
C ARG A 19 -4.16 -14.04 -12.33
N SER A 20 -3.01 -13.51 -11.95
CA SER A 20 -2.34 -12.45 -12.71
C SER A 20 -1.56 -13.07 -13.88
N GLY A 21 -2.23 -13.22 -15.03
CA GLY A 21 -1.65 -13.84 -16.23
C GLY A 21 -1.15 -15.27 -16.00
N ASN A 22 0.03 -15.60 -16.54
CA ASN A 22 0.67 -16.91 -16.39
C ASN A 22 1.62 -16.95 -15.17
N SER A 23 1.18 -16.43 -14.02
CA SER A 23 1.94 -16.43 -12.78
C SER A 23 1.28 -17.23 -11.66
N GLY A 24 2.00 -17.46 -10.56
CA GLY A 24 1.44 -18.04 -9.33
C GLY A 24 0.57 -17.06 -8.52
N VAL A 25 0.61 -15.76 -8.84
CA VAL A 25 -0.05 -14.71 -8.05
C VAL A 25 -1.55 -14.70 -8.31
N LEU A 26 -2.33 -14.70 -7.23
CA LEU A 26 -3.77 -14.47 -7.24
C LEU A 26 -4.05 -13.10 -6.62
N LEU A 27 -4.62 -12.19 -7.40
CA LEU A 27 -5.06 -10.88 -6.90
C LEU A 27 -6.56 -10.91 -6.60
N PRO A 28 -7.05 -10.16 -5.61
CA PRO A 28 -8.48 -10.03 -5.39
C PRO A 28 -9.11 -9.34 -6.61
N ALA A 29 -10.31 -9.76 -7.01
CA ALA A 29 -11.02 -9.18 -8.14
C ALA A 29 -11.29 -7.67 -7.97
N ILE A 30 -11.25 -7.18 -6.73
CA ILE A 30 -11.24 -5.78 -6.36
C ILE A 30 -9.98 -5.51 -5.54
N SER A 31 -9.19 -4.52 -5.95
CA SER A 31 -8.02 -4.01 -5.21
C SER A 31 -8.27 -2.59 -4.72
N LEU A 32 -7.59 -2.16 -3.65
CA LEU A 32 -7.74 -0.80 -3.12
C LEU A 32 -6.50 0.06 -3.47
N GLY A 33 -6.70 1.10 -4.26
CA GLY A 33 -5.67 2.11 -4.53
C GLY A 33 -5.69 3.25 -3.51
N LEU A 34 -4.52 3.72 -3.11
CA LEU A 34 -4.32 4.75 -2.08
C LEU A 34 -3.95 6.13 -2.68
N TRP A 35 -4.34 6.38 -3.94
CA TRP A 35 -4.01 7.63 -4.63
C TRP A 35 -4.56 8.88 -3.93
N HIS A 36 -5.81 8.81 -3.45
CA HIS A 36 -6.50 9.90 -2.75
C HIS A 36 -7.08 9.41 -1.42
N ASN A 37 -7.26 10.33 -0.47
CA ASN A 37 -7.86 10.12 0.86
C ASN A 37 -6.94 9.42 1.89
N PHE A 38 -5.64 9.32 1.60
CA PHE A 38 -4.64 8.70 2.48
C PHE A 38 -3.47 9.64 2.82
N GLY A 39 -3.53 10.91 2.39
CA GLY A 39 -2.48 11.90 2.63
C GLY A 39 -2.47 12.46 4.06
N PHE A 40 -1.52 13.36 4.36
CA PHE A 40 -1.50 14.03 5.68
C PHE A 40 -2.62 15.06 5.84
N VAL A 41 -3.23 15.48 4.73
CA VAL A 41 -4.41 16.33 4.74
C VAL A 41 -5.68 15.57 5.15
N ASP A 42 -5.64 14.23 5.15
CA ASP A 42 -6.80 13.37 5.40
C ASP A 42 -6.89 12.91 6.86
N VAL A 43 -8.08 12.47 7.25
CA VAL A 43 -8.37 12.05 8.64
C VAL A 43 -7.96 10.60 8.86
N PHE A 44 -6.99 10.39 9.76
CA PHE A 44 -6.43 9.06 10.08
C PHE A 44 -7.48 7.99 10.41
N ALA A 45 -8.50 8.34 11.20
CA ALA A 45 -9.55 7.40 11.57
C ALA A 45 -10.34 6.88 10.35
N ASN A 46 -10.55 7.72 9.34
CA ASN A 46 -11.33 7.36 8.15
C ASN A 46 -10.56 6.35 7.29
N PHE A 47 -9.32 6.67 6.92
CA PHE A 47 -8.56 5.77 6.06
C PHE A 47 -8.12 4.48 6.77
N ARG A 48 -7.89 4.52 8.09
CA ARG A 48 -7.69 3.30 8.89
C ARG A 48 -8.92 2.40 8.84
N LYS A 49 -10.12 2.97 8.97
CA LYS A 49 -11.39 2.24 8.81
C LYS A 49 -11.52 1.66 7.41
N THR A 50 -11.22 2.44 6.36
CA THR A 50 -11.29 1.98 4.96
C THR A 50 -10.39 0.76 4.73
N ILE A 51 -9.13 0.81 5.16
CA ILE A 51 -8.18 -0.29 4.98
C ILE A 51 -8.61 -1.55 5.73
N ARG A 52 -9.06 -1.42 6.99
CA ARG A 52 -9.60 -2.55 7.76
C ARG A 52 -10.82 -3.16 7.07
N THR A 53 -11.77 -2.33 6.65
CA THR A 53 -12.97 -2.80 5.93
C THR A 53 -12.60 -3.55 4.66
N ALA A 54 -11.63 -3.03 3.89
CA ALA A 54 -11.15 -3.69 2.68
C ALA A 54 -10.61 -5.10 2.99
N PHE A 55 -9.74 -5.20 4.00
CA PHE A 55 -9.16 -6.48 4.39
C PHE A 55 -10.20 -7.45 4.99
N ASP A 56 -11.16 -6.95 5.78
CA ASP A 56 -12.30 -7.73 6.28
C ASP A 56 -13.18 -8.32 5.17
N HIS A 57 -13.14 -7.73 3.97
CA HIS A 57 -13.87 -8.20 2.78
C HIS A 57 -12.96 -8.95 1.78
N GLY A 58 -11.75 -9.33 2.20
CA GLY A 58 -10.83 -10.12 1.38
C GLY A 58 -10.06 -9.32 0.33
N ILE A 59 -10.09 -7.99 0.36
CA ILE A 59 -9.18 -7.20 -0.47
C ILE A 59 -7.78 -7.32 0.14
N THR A 60 -6.94 -8.15 -0.48
CA THR A 60 -5.54 -8.39 -0.06
C THR A 60 -4.54 -7.52 -0.80
N HIS A 61 -4.94 -6.81 -1.86
CA HIS A 61 -4.06 -5.94 -2.64
C HIS A 61 -4.28 -4.46 -2.31
N PHE A 62 -3.23 -3.81 -1.83
CA PHE A 62 -3.15 -2.37 -1.58
C PHE A 62 -2.14 -1.72 -2.52
N ASP A 63 -2.62 -0.79 -3.35
CA ASP A 63 -1.83 -0.16 -4.38
C ASP A 63 -1.41 1.27 -3.97
N LEU A 64 -0.09 1.53 -3.96
CA LEU A 64 0.50 2.83 -3.61
C LEU A 64 1.42 3.34 -4.71
N ALA A 65 1.89 4.57 -4.59
CA ALA A 65 3.00 5.09 -5.38
C ALA A 65 3.78 6.11 -4.54
N ASN A 66 5.03 6.35 -4.91
CA ASN A 66 5.92 7.24 -4.17
C ASN A 66 5.33 8.64 -3.91
N ASN A 67 4.58 9.19 -4.87
CA ASN A 67 4.03 10.54 -4.82
C ASN A 67 2.56 10.62 -4.39
N TYR A 68 1.92 9.51 -4.00
CA TYR A 68 0.55 9.55 -3.48
C TYR A 68 0.48 10.35 -2.16
N GLY A 69 -0.62 11.10 -1.98
CA GLY A 69 -0.77 12.12 -0.95
C GLY A 69 -1.98 13.04 -1.22
N PRO A 70 -1.94 14.35 -0.88
CA PRO A 70 -0.77 15.19 -0.57
C PRO A 70 -0.37 15.26 0.92
N PRO A 71 0.90 15.66 1.22
CA PRO A 71 2.00 15.88 0.28
C PRO A 71 2.57 14.56 -0.28
N TYR A 72 3.46 14.62 -1.27
CA TYR A 72 4.08 13.41 -1.84
C TYR A 72 4.69 12.49 -0.77
N GLY A 73 4.43 11.19 -0.88
CA GLY A 73 4.88 10.16 0.06
C GLY A 73 4.05 10.06 1.34
N SER A 74 3.11 10.97 1.60
CA SER A 74 2.30 10.91 2.82
C SER A 74 1.37 9.70 2.87
N ALA A 75 0.86 9.23 1.73
CA ALA A 75 0.05 8.01 1.65
C ALA A 75 0.86 6.78 2.11
N GLU A 76 2.11 6.64 1.67
CA GLU A 76 3.00 5.55 2.09
C GLU A 76 3.34 5.63 3.58
N VAL A 77 3.59 6.84 4.12
CA VAL A 77 3.84 7.02 5.56
C VAL A 77 2.61 6.64 6.39
N ASN A 78 1.42 7.07 5.97
CA ASN A 78 0.20 6.74 6.68
C ASN A 78 -0.17 5.27 6.57
N PHE A 79 0.03 4.65 5.41
CA PHE A 79 -0.13 3.21 5.24
C PHE A 79 0.85 2.43 6.14
N GLY A 80 2.12 2.83 6.20
CA GLY A 80 3.11 2.22 7.10
C GLY A 80 2.72 2.28 8.58
N LYS A 81 2.09 3.38 9.02
CA LYS A 81 1.53 3.47 10.38
C LYS A 81 0.41 2.45 10.61
N ILE A 82 -0.51 2.28 9.66
CA ILE A 82 -1.62 1.32 9.77
C ILE A 82 -1.10 -0.10 9.70
N LEU A 83 -0.14 -0.38 8.83
CA LEU A 83 0.53 -1.66 8.76
C LEU A 83 1.09 -2.01 10.13
N LYS A 84 1.91 -1.15 10.72
CA LYS A 84 2.48 -1.36 12.06
C LYS A 84 1.44 -1.55 13.16
N LEU A 85 0.35 -0.77 13.14
CA LEU A 85 -0.67 -0.80 14.20
C LEU A 85 -1.64 -1.98 14.07
N ASP A 86 -2.00 -2.37 12.85
CA ASP A 86 -3.15 -3.24 12.60
C ASP A 86 -2.84 -4.46 11.74
N LEU A 87 -1.99 -4.31 10.72
CA LEU A 87 -1.87 -5.32 9.65
C LEU A 87 -0.53 -6.07 9.62
N MET A 88 0.46 -5.69 10.44
CA MET A 88 1.83 -6.22 10.35
C MET A 88 1.86 -7.73 10.55
N ARG A 89 1.01 -8.27 11.44
CA ARG A 89 0.87 -9.71 11.69
C ARG A 89 0.31 -10.49 10.50
N PHE A 90 -0.26 -9.78 9.54
CA PHE A 90 -0.87 -10.33 8.32
C PHE A 90 -0.10 -9.88 7.07
N ARG A 91 1.12 -9.33 7.20
CA ARG A 91 1.90 -8.82 6.06
C ARG A 91 2.04 -9.85 4.94
N ASP A 92 2.20 -11.12 5.27
CA ASP A 92 2.35 -12.20 4.30
C ASP A 92 1.01 -12.63 3.65
N GLU A 93 -0.13 -12.13 4.17
CA GLU A 93 -1.45 -12.26 3.55
C GLU A 93 -1.77 -11.07 2.62
N LEU A 94 -0.88 -10.07 2.52
CA LEU A 94 -1.06 -8.86 1.73
C LEU A 94 -0.18 -8.86 0.48
N PHE A 95 -0.70 -8.24 -0.57
CA PHE A 95 0.03 -7.83 -1.76
C PHE A 95 0.10 -6.31 -1.77
N ILE A 96 1.28 -5.73 -1.67
CA ILE A 96 1.51 -4.28 -1.55
C ILE A 96 2.33 -3.84 -2.75
N SER A 97 1.82 -2.87 -3.50
CA SER A 97 2.56 -2.24 -4.60
C SER A 97 3.07 -0.85 -4.20
N SER A 98 4.20 -0.44 -4.77
CA SER A 98 4.53 0.98 -4.94
C SER A 98 5.07 1.22 -6.35
N LYS A 99 5.34 2.48 -6.70
CA LYS A 99 5.71 2.89 -8.07
C LYS A 99 6.67 4.06 -8.03
N ALA A 100 7.49 4.17 -9.07
CA ALA A 100 8.24 5.37 -9.42
C ALA A 100 8.18 5.59 -10.94
N GLY A 101 8.07 6.86 -11.36
CA GLY A 101 7.96 7.20 -12.78
C GLY A 101 7.53 8.64 -13.03
N TYR A 102 6.72 9.19 -12.12
CA TYR A 102 6.27 10.58 -12.12
C TYR A 102 7.10 11.45 -11.19
N ASP A 103 6.83 12.76 -11.17
CA ASP A 103 7.52 13.72 -10.30
C ASP A 103 7.35 13.35 -8.82
N MET A 104 8.46 13.33 -8.10
CA MET A 104 8.52 13.02 -6.66
C MET A 104 9.42 14.01 -5.89
N TRP A 105 10.53 14.47 -6.49
CA TRP A 105 11.38 15.50 -5.88
C TRP A 105 12.11 16.35 -6.95
N PRO A 106 12.61 17.55 -6.59
CA PRO A 106 13.23 18.45 -7.55
C PRO A 106 14.50 17.90 -8.22
N GLY A 107 14.77 18.37 -9.43
CA GLY A 107 16.00 18.10 -10.18
C GLY A 107 15.92 16.88 -11.10
N PRO A 108 17.02 16.56 -11.81
CA PRO A 108 17.01 15.61 -12.93
C PRO A 108 16.84 14.14 -12.51
N TYR A 109 16.74 13.86 -11.21
CA TYR A 109 16.74 12.50 -10.66
C TYR A 109 15.46 12.11 -9.92
N GLY A 110 14.45 12.99 -9.87
CA GLY A 110 13.19 12.74 -9.14
C GLY A 110 11.97 12.51 -10.03
N ASN A 111 12.19 12.21 -11.31
CA ASN A 111 11.13 12.00 -12.31
C ASN A 111 11.63 11.05 -13.44
N PHE A 112 10.71 10.53 -14.25
CA PHE A 112 10.93 9.63 -15.39
C PHE A 112 11.47 8.24 -15.02
N GLY A 113 12.35 7.64 -15.85
CA GLY A 113 12.67 6.20 -15.78
C GLY A 113 14.15 5.88 -15.54
N SER A 114 14.96 6.83 -15.06
CA SER A 114 16.39 6.54 -14.86
C SER A 114 16.59 5.49 -13.76
N ARG A 115 17.59 4.60 -13.93
CA ARG A 115 17.98 3.63 -12.90
C ARG A 115 18.24 4.30 -11.54
N LYS A 116 18.86 5.49 -11.56
CA LYS A 116 19.13 6.29 -10.37
C LYS A 116 17.83 6.63 -9.63
N TYR A 117 16.82 7.09 -10.36
CA TYR A 117 15.54 7.48 -9.79
C TYR A 117 14.78 6.27 -9.23
N LEU A 118 14.65 5.20 -10.03
CA LEU A 118 13.89 4.01 -9.63
C LEU A 118 14.42 3.36 -8.34
N ILE A 119 15.75 3.15 -8.25
CA ILE A 119 16.36 2.56 -7.06
C ILE A 119 16.20 3.48 -5.84
N ALA A 120 16.55 4.76 -5.98
CA ALA A 120 16.45 5.71 -4.87
C ALA A 120 15.01 5.91 -4.39
N SER A 121 14.03 5.87 -5.29
CA SER A 121 12.63 5.98 -4.94
C SER A 121 12.11 4.72 -4.26
N CYS A 122 12.51 3.52 -4.71
CA CYS A 122 12.15 2.26 -4.06
C CYS A 122 12.66 2.24 -2.60
N ASP A 123 13.93 2.58 -2.37
CA ASP A 123 14.52 2.66 -1.02
C ASP A 123 13.72 3.61 -0.11
N GLN A 124 13.30 4.77 -0.64
CA GLN A 124 12.50 5.72 0.12
C GLN A 124 11.08 5.21 0.41
N SER A 125 10.44 4.55 -0.55
CA SER A 125 9.11 3.95 -0.39
C SER A 125 9.10 2.86 0.68
N LEU A 126 10.09 1.95 0.64
CA LEU A 126 10.30 0.92 1.66
C LEU A 126 10.49 1.54 3.05
N LYS A 127 11.33 2.58 3.15
CA LYS A 127 11.54 3.31 4.40
C LYS A 127 10.28 3.99 4.93
N ARG A 128 9.46 4.61 4.06
CA ARG A 128 8.21 5.27 4.46
C ARG A 128 7.16 4.27 4.95
N MET A 129 7.04 3.13 4.28
CA MET A 129 6.08 2.07 4.65
C MET A 129 6.57 1.18 5.80
N GLY A 130 7.89 1.17 6.08
CA GLY A 130 8.48 0.28 7.07
C GLY A 130 8.48 -1.18 6.62
N LEU A 131 8.83 -1.42 5.35
CA LEU A 131 8.82 -2.74 4.71
C LEU A 131 10.22 -3.13 4.25
N ASP A 132 10.51 -4.43 4.27
CA ASP A 132 11.73 -4.98 3.67
C ASP A 132 11.63 -5.09 2.14
N TYR A 133 10.40 -5.30 1.63
CA TYR A 133 10.08 -5.38 0.21
C TYR A 133 8.62 -5.02 -0.06
N VAL A 134 8.34 -4.64 -1.32
CA VAL A 134 6.98 -4.60 -1.90
C VAL A 134 6.80 -5.80 -2.83
N ASP A 135 5.56 -6.26 -2.98
CA ASP A 135 5.24 -7.45 -3.78
C ASP A 135 5.28 -7.15 -5.29
N VAL A 136 5.12 -5.88 -5.66
CA VAL A 136 5.41 -5.35 -6.99
C VAL A 136 5.89 -3.90 -6.91
N PHE A 137 6.84 -3.53 -7.76
CA PHE A 137 7.37 -2.18 -7.91
C PHE A 137 7.28 -1.71 -9.37
#